data_AF-A0A0D6LJK9-F1
#
_entry.id   AF-A0A0D6LJK9-F1
#
_cell.length_a   1.000
_cell.length_b   1.000
_cell.length_c   1.000
_cell.angle_alpha   90.00
_cell.angle_beta   90.00
_cell.angle_gamma   90.00
#
_symmetry.space_group_name_H-M   'P 1'
#
loop_
_entity.id
_entity.type
_entity.pdbx_description
1 polymer ?
#
loop_
_entity_poly.entity_id
_entity_poly.type
_entity_poly.pdbx_seq_one_letter_code
_entity_poly.pdbx_strand_id
1 'polypeptide(L)'
;MVEIYKLLEGANDVEITPCPEDRWDQTRQWDARSLNLFRNESAMTAKQLNARITFAKGAAQASLSRPAVEWLVYTANLTTLMNQLNEKPFGIDEILIESLQVSDDLDMPGRFTSECLMRGSNTPFISRMSIWEYDDTSRCKSKYSRKSICILGIEDLQTLSQYPHLMANKA
;
A
#
# COMPACT_ATOMS: atom_id res chain seq x y z
N MET A 1 -8.55 -1.57 18.64
CA MET A 1 -8.19 -0.69 17.51
C MET A 1 -7.49 0.58 17.98
N VAL A 2 -8.12 1.43 18.81
CA VAL A 2 -7.50 2.70 19.29
C VAL A 2 -6.14 2.49 19.95
N GLU A 3 -6.03 1.56 20.90
CA GLU A 3 -4.74 1.28 21.58
C GLU A 3 -3.66 0.79 20.61
N ILE A 4 -4.04 0.04 19.56
CA ILE A 4 -3.09 -0.43 18.54
C ILE A 4 -2.53 0.76 17.74
N TYR A 5 -3.39 1.69 17.31
CA TYR A 5 -2.92 2.87 16.59
C TYR A 5 -2.14 3.84 17.46
N LYS A 6 -2.36 3.87 18.79
CA LYS A 6 -1.47 4.58 19.71
C LYS A 6 -0.07 3.96 19.72
N LEU A 7 0.04 2.63 19.69
CA LEU A 7 1.33 1.93 19.63
C LEU A 7 2.08 2.17 18.30
N LEU A 8 1.36 2.43 17.20
CA LEU A 8 2.00 2.79 15.93
C LEU A 8 2.56 4.22 15.92
N GLU A 9 2.19 5.07 16.88
CA GLU A 9 2.76 6.41 17.08
C GLU A 9 2.86 7.28 15.81
N GLY A 10 1.82 7.20 14.96
CA GLY A 10 1.76 7.98 13.70
C GLY A 10 2.40 7.29 12.50
N ALA A 11 2.98 6.11 12.65
CA ALA A 11 3.32 5.24 11.52
C ALA A 11 2.05 4.81 10.79
N ASN A 12 2.14 4.73 9.46
CA ASN A 12 1.10 4.15 8.63
C ASN A 12 1.17 2.61 8.71
N ASP A 13 0.12 1.90 8.36
CA ASP A 13 0.14 0.44 8.22
C ASP A 13 -0.31 0.07 6.81
N VAL A 14 0.61 -0.49 6.04
CA VAL A 14 0.48 -0.76 4.61
C VAL A 14 1.19 -2.08 4.30
N GLU A 15 0.53 -2.97 3.56
CA GLU A 15 1.20 -4.16 3.02
C GLU A 15 2.22 -3.73 1.97
N ILE A 16 3.47 -4.19 2.08
CA ILE A 16 4.53 -3.83 1.14
C ILE A 16 5.27 -5.09 0.69
N THR A 17 5.27 -5.31 -0.61
CA THR A 17 5.92 -6.42 -1.33
C THR A 17 6.57 -5.91 -2.62
N PRO A 18 7.50 -6.67 -3.23
CA PRO A 18 8.09 -6.31 -4.52
C PRO A 18 7.03 -6.10 -5.60
N CYS A 19 7.11 -4.96 -6.31
CA CYS A 19 6.23 -4.71 -7.44
C CYS A 19 6.72 -5.48 -8.68
N PRO A 20 5.88 -6.32 -9.30
CA PRO A 20 6.20 -6.91 -10.59
C PRO A 20 6.43 -5.84 -11.68
N GLU A 21 7.36 -6.09 -12.58
CA GLU A 21 7.79 -5.10 -13.59
C GLU A 21 6.71 -4.77 -14.63
N ASP A 22 5.79 -5.70 -14.89
CA ASP A 22 4.69 -5.53 -15.86
C ASP A 22 3.60 -4.56 -15.37
N ARG A 23 3.63 -4.20 -14.09
CA ARG A 23 2.62 -3.36 -13.42
C ARG A 23 2.79 -1.86 -13.62
N TRP A 24 3.92 -1.43 -14.17
CA TRP A 24 4.19 -0.03 -14.49
C TRP A 24 5.01 0.08 -15.78
N ASP A 25 5.09 1.28 -16.35
CA ASP A 25 5.84 1.50 -17.59
C ASP A 25 7.26 1.98 -17.30
N GLN A 26 8.24 1.10 -17.53
CA GLN A 26 9.67 1.38 -17.31
C GLN A 26 10.25 2.47 -18.21
N THR A 27 9.56 2.82 -19.31
CA THR A 27 10.01 3.85 -20.25
C THR A 27 9.61 5.28 -19.84
N ARG A 28 8.67 5.41 -18.90
CA ARG A 28 8.20 6.71 -18.39
C ARG A 28 9.19 7.29 -17.37
N GLN A 29 9.14 8.62 -17.25
CA GLN A 29 9.82 9.33 -16.18
C GLN A 29 8.94 9.32 -14.93
N TRP A 30 9.52 8.84 -13.82
CA TRP A 30 8.85 8.71 -12.52
C TRP A 30 9.53 9.53 -11.43
N ASP A 31 10.21 10.60 -11.82
CA ASP A 31 10.72 11.59 -10.88
C ASP A 31 9.63 12.64 -10.54
N ALA A 32 9.76 13.26 -9.37
CA ALA A 32 8.76 14.18 -8.83
C ALA A 32 8.49 15.38 -9.75
N ARG A 33 9.47 15.86 -10.52
CA ARG A 33 9.30 16.97 -11.48
C ARG A 33 8.53 16.54 -12.71
N SER A 34 8.91 15.43 -13.33
CA SER A 34 8.19 14.89 -14.48
C SER A 34 6.73 14.56 -14.15
N LEU A 35 6.48 14.14 -12.92
CA LEU A 35 5.13 13.88 -12.41
C LEU A 35 4.37 15.12 -11.96
N ASN A 36 5.00 16.30 -11.86
CA ASN A 36 4.43 17.48 -11.22
C ASN A 36 3.83 17.14 -9.83
N LEU A 37 4.59 16.39 -9.03
CA LEU A 37 4.10 15.68 -7.85
C LEU A 37 3.76 16.59 -6.67
N PHE A 38 4.30 17.81 -6.63
CA PHE A 38 4.09 18.73 -5.51
C PHE A 38 3.30 19.96 -5.96
N ARG A 39 2.22 20.29 -5.24
CA ARG A 39 1.37 21.44 -5.56
C ARG A 39 2.10 22.78 -5.44
N ASN A 40 3.09 22.85 -4.54
CA ASN A 40 3.91 24.03 -4.32
C ASN A 40 5.39 23.62 -4.26
N GLU A 41 6.07 23.62 -5.41
CA GLU A 41 7.50 23.27 -5.49
C GLU A 41 8.38 24.20 -4.64
N SER A 42 8.00 25.47 -4.47
CA SER A 42 8.80 26.43 -3.69
C SER A 42 8.87 26.09 -2.20
N ALA A 43 7.94 25.26 -1.71
CA ALA A 43 7.95 24.77 -0.33
C ALA A 43 8.75 23.47 -0.17
N MET A 44 9.22 22.84 -1.26
CA MET A 44 9.88 21.55 -1.24
C MET A 44 11.39 21.68 -1.23
N THR A 45 12.06 20.70 -0.63
CA THR A 45 13.52 20.60 -0.68
C THR A 45 13.99 20.16 -2.08
N ALA A 46 15.24 20.48 -2.42
CA ALA A 46 15.86 19.97 -3.65
C ALA A 46 15.86 18.44 -3.71
N LYS A 47 15.96 17.77 -2.55
CA LYS A 47 15.90 16.32 -2.42
C LYS A 47 14.52 15.78 -2.84
N GLN A 48 13.45 16.35 -2.31
CA GLN A 48 12.07 15.98 -2.68
C GLN A 48 11.79 16.25 -4.16
N LEU A 49 12.20 17.40 -4.69
CA LEU A 49 11.98 17.74 -6.10
C LEU A 49 12.73 16.81 -7.06
N ASN A 50 13.85 16.23 -6.64
CA ASN A 50 14.61 15.26 -7.44
C ASN A 50 14.30 13.81 -7.06
N ALA A 51 13.33 13.57 -6.18
CA ALA A 51 12.95 12.23 -5.74
C ALA A 51 12.40 11.42 -6.91
N ARG A 52 12.70 10.13 -6.92
CA ARG A 52 12.16 9.16 -7.88
C ARG A 52 11.24 8.19 -7.16
N ILE A 53 10.13 7.83 -7.78
CA ILE A 53 9.23 6.80 -7.26
C ILE A 53 9.96 5.46 -7.24
N THR A 54 9.98 4.85 -6.06
CA THR A 54 10.30 3.43 -5.86
C THR A 54 9.00 2.65 -5.89
N PHE A 55 8.86 1.72 -6.84
CA PHE A 55 7.63 0.95 -6.99
C PHE A 55 7.55 -0.22 -6.01
N ALA A 56 6.46 -0.28 -5.27
CA ALA A 56 6.08 -1.40 -4.42
C ALA A 56 4.62 -1.78 -4.66
N LYS A 57 4.27 -3.00 -4.29
CA LYS A 57 2.90 -3.53 -4.39
C LYS A 57 2.41 -3.97 -3.00
N GLY A 58 1.11 -3.88 -2.76
CA GLY A 58 0.47 -4.41 -1.57
C GLY A 58 -1.01 -4.66 -1.76
N ALA A 59 -1.76 -4.42 -0.69
CA ALA A 59 -3.21 -4.43 -0.67
C ALA A 59 -3.73 -3.00 -0.80
N ALA A 60 -4.83 -2.83 -1.54
CA ALA A 60 -5.53 -1.55 -1.65
C ALA A 60 -6.03 -0.97 -0.31
N GLN A 61 -6.01 -1.74 0.79
CA GLN A 61 -6.37 -1.29 2.12
C GLN A 61 -5.12 -0.89 2.91
N ALA A 62 -5.17 0.30 3.49
CA ALA A 62 -4.13 0.85 4.35
C ALA A 62 -4.75 1.57 5.55
N SER A 63 -4.03 1.61 6.66
CA SER A 63 -4.31 2.54 7.75
C SER A 63 -3.33 3.71 7.66
N LEU A 64 -3.83 4.90 7.38
CA LEU A 64 -3.00 6.09 7.20
C LEU A 64 -3.18 7.06 8.37
N SER A 65 -2.07 7.63 8.83
CA SER A 65 -2.09 8.71 9.81
C SER A 65 -2.75 9.96 9.22
N ARG A 66 -3.30 10.83 10.07
CA ARG A 66 -3.87 12.11 9.63
C ARG A 66 -2.85 12.97 8.85
N PRO A 67 -1.59 13.13 9.31
CA PRO A 67 -0.58 13.86 8.55
C PRO A 67 -0.30 13.26 7.16
N ALA A 68 -0.32 11.93 7.03
CA ALA A 68 -0.17 11.26 5.74
C ALA A 68 -1.33 11.62 4.78
N VAL A 69 -2.56 11.62 5.28
CA VAL A 69 -3.75 12.02 4.49
C VAL A 69 -3.69 13.49 4.11
N GLU A 70 -3.29 14.38 5.03
CA GLU A 70 -3.13 15.80 4.75
C GLU A 70 -2.04 16.04 3.68
N TRP A 71 -0.93 15.29 3.74
CA TRP A 71 0.09 15.33 2.70
C TRP A 71 -0.47 14.90 1.33
N LEU A 72 -1.22 13.80 1.26
CA LEU A 72 -1.84 13.32 0.02
C LEU A 72 -2.81 14.34 -0.59
N VAL A 73 -3.56 15.05 0.25
CA VAL A 73 -4.61 15.98 -0.20
C VAL A 73 -4.05 17.36 -0.52
N TYR A 74 -3.19 17.90 0.35
CA TYR A 74 -2.78 19.31 0.33
C TYR A 74 -1.35 19.54 -0.16
N THR A 75 -0.47 18.54 -0.07
CA THR A 75 0.94 18.67 -0.49
C THR A 75 1.16 18.04 -1.86
N ALA A 76 0.73 16.80 -2.02
CA ALA A 76 0.90 16.04 -3.24
C ALA A 76 -0.14 16.42 -4.30
N ASN A 77 0.30 16.41 -5.56
CA ASN A 77 -0.51 16.44 -6.75
C ASN A 77 -0.36 15.11 -7.47
N LEU A 78 -1.27 14.18 -7.19
CA LEU A 78 -1.18 12.80 -7.69
C LEU A 78 -1.75 12.62 -9.10
N THR A 79 -2.27 13.67 -9.74
CA THR A 79 -3.01 13.55 -11.01
C THR A 79 -2.18 12.90 -12.11
N THR A 80 -0.96 13.39 -12.37
CA THR A 80 -0.10 12.82 -13.43
C THR A 80 0.31 11.39 -13.09
N LEU A 81 0.71 11.14 -11.84
CA LEU A 81 1.09 9.82 -11.35
C LEU A 81 -0.04 8.80 -11.54
N MET A 82 -1.25 9.12 -11.07
CA MET A 82 -2.42 8.25 -11.20
C MET A 82 -2.80 8.05 -12.67
N ASN A 83 -2.75 9.09 -13.50
CA ASN A 83 -3.06 8.95 -14.93
C ASN A 83 -2.08 8.00 -15.64
N GLN A 84 -0.77 8.14 -15.39
CA GLN A 84 0.24 7.25 -15.97
C GLN A 84 0.08 5.81 -15.46
N LEU A 85 -0.16 5.63 -14.16
CA LEU A 85 -0.40 4.31 -13.57
C LEU A 85 -1.65 3.64 -14.16
N ASN A 86 -2.72 4.39 -14.37
CA ASN A 86 -3.98 3.91 -14.94
C ASN A 86 -3.89 3.52 -16.43
N GLU A 87 -2.76 3.76 -17.11
CA GLU A 87 -2.52 3.22 -18.45
C GLU A 87 -2.34 1.70 -18.43
N LYS A 88 -2.01 1.12 -17.27
CA LYS A 88 -1.92 -0.33 -17.06
C LYS A 88 -3.28 -0.90 -16.60
N PRO A 89 -3.67 -2.09 -17.08
CA PRO A 89 -5.05 -2.58 -16.92
C PRO A 89 -5.34 -3.30 -15.58
N PHE A 90 -4.32 -3.60 -14.76
CA PHE A 90 -4.48 -4.58 -13.68
C PHE A 90 -3.89 -4.12 -12.34
N GLY A 91 -4.74 -4.08 -11.31
CA GLY A 91 -4.40 -3.90 -9.89
C GLY A 91 -3.60 -2.63 -9.56
N ILE A 92 -3.94 -1.50 -10.18
CA ILE A 92 -3.21 -0.25 -9.98
C ILE A 92 -3.47 0.37 -8.60
N ASP A 93 -4.62 0.06 -8.02
CA ASP A 93 -4.99 0.35 -6.64
C ASP A 93 -4.12 -0.38 -5.60
N GLU A 94 -3.33 -1.38 -6.01
CA GLU A 94 -2.39 -2.14 -5.17
C GLU A 94 -0.94 -1.62 -5.26
N ILE A 95 -0.70 -0.43 -5.82
CA ILE A 95 0.67 0.08 -6.09
C ILE A 95 0.87 1.50 -5.55
N LEU A 96 -0.15 2.35 -5.68
CA LEU A 96 0.00 3.79 -5.45
C LEU A 96 0.46 4.10 -4.02
N ILE A 97 -0.25 3.60 -3.01
CA ILE A 97 0.04 3.94 -1.62
C ILE A 97 1.37 3.33 -1.20
N GLU A 98 1.61 2.09 -1.58
CA GLU A 98 2.84 1.35 -1.28
C GLU A 98 4.06 2.05 -1.84
N SER A 99 3.99 2.48 -3.10
CA SER A 99 5.08 3.19 -3.76
C SER A 99 5.36 4.54 -3.11
N LEU A 100 4.32 5.28 -2.69
CA LEU A 100 4.49 6.53 -1.94
C LEU A 100 5.12 6.30 -0.56
N GLN A 101 4.79 5.19 0.11
CA GLN A 101 5.37 4.85 1.42
C GLN A 101 6.87 4.51 1.33
N VAL A 102 7.29 3.76 0.30
CA VAL A 102 8.70 3.31 0.19
C VAL A 102 9.60 4.27 -0.59
N SER A 103 9.06 5.37 -1.13
CA SER A 103 9.84 6.39 -1.80
C SER A 103 10.41 7.37 -0.76
N ASP A 104 11.52 6.98 -0.15
CA ASP A 104 12.13 7.66 1.01
C ASP A 104 12.25 9.19 0.85
N ASP A 105 12.58 9.64 -0.35
CA ASP A 105 12.89 11.03 -0.65
C ASP A 105 11.64 11.92 -0.82
N LEU A 106 10.44 11.33 -0.93
CA LEU A 106 9.18 12.08 -0.94
C LEU A 106 8.80 12.63 0.44
N ASP A 107 9.30 11.99 1.49
CA ASP A 107 9.07 12.36 2.89
C ASP A 107 7.58 12.41 3.28
N MET A 108 6.80 11.45 2.79
CA MET A 108 5.42 11.25 3.22
C MET A 108 5.38 10.96 4.74
N PRO A 109 4.54 11.64 5.54
CA PRO A 109 4.47 11.40 6.98
C PRO A 109 4.07 9.96 7.32
N GLY A 110 4.68 9.40 8.37
CA GLY A 110 4.40 8.04 8.85
C GLY A 110 4.89 6.92 7.92
N ARG A 111 5.73 7.25 6.93
CA ARG A 111 6.26 6.28 5.97
C ARG A 111 7.32 5.35 6.55
N PHE A 112 7.69 4.36 5.77
CA PHE A 112 8.82 3.47 6.03
C PHE A 112 9.94 3.68 5.01
N THR A 113 11.07 3.01 5.20
CA THR A 113 12.16 3.00 4.22
C THR A 113 12.01 1.81 3.27
N SER A 114 12.50 1.92 2.04
CA SER A 114 12.58 0.79 1.09
C SER A 114 13.57 -0.33 1.49
N GLU A 115 14.29 -0.20 2.61
CA GLU A 115 15.34 -1.15 3.04
C GLU A 115 14.85 -2.61 3.16
N CYS A 116 13.69 -2.85 3.79
CA CYS A 116 13.14 -4.21 3.93
C CYS A 116 12.79 -4.82 2.57
N LEU A 117 12.20 -4.00 1.69
CA LEU A 117 11.86 -4.39 0.33
C LEU A 117 13.10 -4.78 -0.48
N MET A 118 14.17 -3.97 -0.40
CA MET A 118 15.45 -4.24 -1.08
C MET A 118 16.15 -5.51 -0.57
N ARG A 119 15.85 -5.94 0.66
CA ARG A 119 16.32 -7.21 1.24
C ARG A 119 15.40 -8.39 0.91
N GLY A 120 14.39 -8.20 0.08
CA GLY A 120 13.41 -9.24 -0.29
C GLY A 120 12.48 -9.63 0.86
N SER A 121 12.35 -8.79 1.88
CA SER A 121 11.46 -9.03 3.02
C SER A 121 10.13 -8.31 2.82
N ASN A 122 9.04 -9.07 2.86
CA ASN A 122 7.70 -8.50 2.88
C ASN A 122 7.44 -7.85 4.24
N THR A 123 6.72 -6.74 4.22
CA THR A 123 6.40 -6.01 5.46
C THR A 123 5.09 -6.56 6.02
N PRO A 124 5.05 -7.03 7.29
CA PRO A 124 3.80 -7.42 7.92
C PRO A 124 2.89 -6.19 8.08
N PHE A 125 1.59 -6.42 8.04
CA PHE A 125 0.58 -5.38 8.16
C PHE A 125 -0.62 -5.90 8.95
N ILE A 126 -1.40 -4.99 9.54
CA ILE A 126 -2.53 -5.33 10.40
C ILE A 126 -3.87 -4.80 9.88
N SER A 127 -3.88 -3.97 8.84
CA SER A 127 -5.09 -3.28 8.38
C SER A 127 -6.21 -4.24 7.96
N ARG A 128 -5.89 -5.30 7.23
CA ARG A 128 -6.89 -6.24 6.71
C ARG A 128 -6.32 -7.63 6.50
N MET A 129 -7.00 -8.65 7.02
CA MET A 129 -6.75 -10.04 6.68
C MET A 129 -7.63 -10.47 5.51
N SER A 130 -7.07 -11.25 4.57
CA SER A 130 -7.86 -12.12 3.69
C SER A 130 -7.23 -13.48 3.53
N ILE A 131 -8.10 -14.48 3.37
CA ILE A 131 -7.70 -15.83 3.01
C ILE A 131 -7.78 -15.94 1.49
N TRP A 132 -6.61 -16.02 0.86
CA TRP A 132 -6.50 -16.32 -0.56
C TRP A 132 -6.51 -17.84 -0.79
N GLU A 133 -7.36 -18.26 -1.71
CA GLU A 133 -7.52 -19.64 -2.16
C GLU A 133 -7.02 -19.72 -3.60
N TYR A 134 -5.68 -19.79 -3.74
CA TYR A 134 -5.04 -20.02 -5.03
C TYR A 134 -4.93 -21.52 -5.30
N ASP A 135 -4.10 -22.21 -4.51
CA ASP A 135 -3.79 -23.64 -4.72
C ASP A 135 -4.38 -24.55 -3.63
N ASP A 136 -4.67 -24.01 -2.45
CA ASP A 136 -5.09 -24.77 -1.27
C ASP A 136 -6.50 -24.38 -0.81
N THR A 137 -7.47 -25.17 -1.25
CA THR A 137 -8.89 -25.01 -0.93
C THR A 137 -9.26 -25.38 0.50
N SER A 138 -8.32 -25.97 1.25
CA SER A 138 -8.55 -26.30 2.65
C SER A 138 -8.56 -25.08 3.56
N ARG A 139 -7.90 -23.98 3.13
CA ARG A 139 -7.78 -22.73 3.91
C ARG A 139 -9.10 -21.99 4.09
N CYS A 140 -9.99 -22.07 3.11
CA CYS A 140 -11.33 -21.52 3.22
C CYS A 140 -12.24 -22.56 3.87
N LYS A 141 -12.57 -22.39 5.15
CA LYS A 141 -13.37 -23.38 5.88
C LYS A 141 -14.82 -23.40 5.42
N SER A 142 -15.35 -22.26 5.01
CA SER A 142 -16.68 -22.13 4.41
C SER A 142 -16.87 -22.85 3.09
N LYS A 143 -15.76 -23.22 2.42
CA LYS A 143 -15.75 -23.79 1.06
C LYS A 143 -16.41 -22.88 0.03
N TYR A 144 -16.55 -21.59 0.35
CA TYR A 144 -17.12 -20.62 -0.56
C TYR A 144 -16.13 -19.49 -0.81
N SER A 145 -15.69 -19.37 -2.07
CA SER A 145 -14.78 -18.30 -2.48
C SER A 145 -15.27 -17.57 -3.71
N ARG A 146 -14.88 -16.30 -3.81
CA ARG A 146 -15.19 -15.41 -4.92
C ARG A 146 -13.94 -14.69 -5.39
N LYS A 147 -13.52 -14.99 -6.62
CA LYS A 147 -12.28 -14.49 -7.23
C LYS A 147 -11.06 -14.81 -6.35
N SER A 148 -10.91 -16.08 -5.99
CA SER A 148 -9.80 -16.61 -5.17
C SER A 148 -9.68 -16.02 -3.76
N ILE A 149 -10.74 -15.37 -3.26
CA ILE A 149 -10.81 -14.90 -1.86
C ILE A 149 -11.93 -15.67 -1.17
N CYS A 150 -11.64 -16.22 0.00
CA CYS A 150 -12.62 -16.87 0.86
C CYS A 150 -13.70 -15.89 1.33
N ILE A 151 -14.95 -16.33 1.29
CA ILE A 151 -16.07 -15.70 1.97
C ILE A 151 -16.21 -16.38 3.32
N LEU A 152 -15.87 -15.66 4.39
CA LEU A 152 -15.77 -16.18 5.74
C LEU A 152 -17.14 -16.56 6.29
N GLY A 153 -17.24 -17.76 6.86
CA GLY A 153 -18.43 -18.22 7.59
C GLY A 153 -18.16 -18.39 9.08
N ILE A 154 -19.13 -18.99 9.79
CA ILE A 154 -19.05 -19.16 11.26
C ILE A 154 -17.87 -20.06 11.67
N GLU A 155 -17.53 -21.03 10.82
CA GLU A 155 -16.41 -21.96 10.93
C GLU A 155 -15.04 -21.28 10.89
N ASP A 156 -14.95 -20.06 10.35
CA ASP A 156 -13.71 -19.29 10.29
C ASP A 156 -13.48 -18.45 11.57
N LEU A 157 -14.51 -18.20 12.40
CA LEU A 157 -14.43 -17.28 13.55
C LEU A 157 -13.29 -17.62 14.54
N GLN A 158 -13.06 -18.90 14.82
CA GLN A 158 -11.98 -19.32 15.69
C GLN A 158 -10.60 -19.01 15.10
N THR A 159 -10.46 -19.10 13.78
CA THR A 159 -9.21 -18.74 13.10
C THR A 159 -9.06 -17.21 13.05
N LEU A 160 -10.16 -16.48 12.82
CA LEU A 160 -10.15 -15.01 12.83
C LEU A 160 -9.64 -14.43 14.14
N SER A 161 -10.02 -15.02 15.28
CA SER A 161 -9.59 -14.53 16.60
C SER A 161 -8.10 -14.67 16.87
N GLN A 162 -7.37 -15.43 16.05
CA GLN A 162 -5.92 -15.63 16.16
C GLN A 162 -5.11 -14.66 15.31
N TYR A 163 -5.74 -13.95 14.36
CA TYR A 163 -5.05 -13.00 13.51
C TYR A 163 -4.88 -11.64 14.22
N PRO A 164 -3.71 -10.97 14.07
CA PRO A 164 -3.49 -9.65 14.65
C PRO A 164 -4.20 -8.52 13.87
N HIS A 165 -4.91 -8.86 12.80
CA HIS A 165 -5.49 -7.88 11.89
C HIS A 165 -6.74 -7.23 12.49
N LEU A 166 -6.94 -5.98 12.14
CA LEU A 166 -8.01 -5.13 12.63
C LEU A 166 -9.35 -5.44 11.95
N MET A 167 -9.30 -5.88 10.70
CA MET A 167 -10.45 -6.20 9.88
C MET A 167 -10.20 -7.48 9.08
N ALA A 168 -11.27 -8.16 8.71
CA ALA A 168 -11.23 -9.34 7.84
C ALA A 168 -12.06 -9.09 6.58
N ASN A 169 -11.64 -9.69 5.46
CA ASN A 169 -12.34 -9.66 4.18
C ASN A 169 -12.19 -11.04 3.51
N LYS A 170 -13.21 -11.63 2.90
CA LYS A 170 -14.58 -11.13 2.66
C LYS A 170 -15.54 -11.86 3.60
N ALA A 171 -16.66 -11.24 3.98
CA ALA A 171 -17.73 -11.88 4.74
C ALA A 171 -19.05 -11.70 3.98
#